data_AF-D7IY73-F1
#
_entry.id   AF-D7IY73-F1
#
_cell.length_a   1.000
_cell.length_b   1.000
_cell.length_c   1.000
_cell.angle_alpha   90.00
_cell.angle_beta   90.00
_cell.angle_gamma   90.00
#
_symmetry.space_group_name_H-M   'P 1'
#
loop_
_entity.id
_entity.type
_entity.pdbx_description
1 polymer ?
#
loop_
_entity_poly.entity_id
_entity_poly.type
_entity_poly.pdbx_seq_one_letter_code
_entity_poly.pdbx_strand_id
1 'polypeptide(L)'
;KDSYYTRKKKHKLFCKRAGIEPTIGHLKSDFRLGRNFYKGVFGDVVNLLLAAAAYNFKRAMRVLWLLVEKICGTLFSCNIPQMSTF
;
A
#
# COMPACT_ATOMS: atom_id res chain seq x y z
N LYS A 1 7.48 31.20 -24.81
CA LYS A 1 8.03 29.82 -24.78
C LYS A 1 8.59 29.56 -23.39
N ASP A 2 8.29 28.41 -22.77
CA ASP A 2 8.87 28.06 -21.47
C ASP A 2 10.41 27.97 -21.54
N SER A 3 11.11 28.49 -20.53
CA SER A 3 12.56 28.31 -20.37
C SER A 3 12.91 26.83 -20.10
N TYR A 4 14.11 26.40 -20.48
CA TYR A 4 14.63 25.05 -20.26
C TYR A 4 14.44 24.58 -18.80
N TYR A 5 14.76 25.46 -17.84
CA TYR A 5 14.64 25.18 -16.41
C TYR A 5 13.18 24.92 -15.99
N THR A 6 12.25 25.72 -16.51
CA THR A 6 10.81 25.57 -16.25
C THR A 6 10.29 24.24 -16.77
N ARG A 7 10.73 23.82 -17.96
CA ARG A 7 10.34 22.55 -18.59
C ARG A 7 10.87 21.34 -17.81
N LYS A 8 12.14 21.40 -17.38
CA LYS A 8 12.76 20.37 -16.52
C LYS A 8 12.04 20.24 -15.17
N LYS A 9 11.66 21.36 -14.55
CA LYS A 9 10.87 21.38 -13.31
C LYS A 9 9.49 20.73 -13.51
N LYS A 10 8.75 21.09 -14.56
CA LYS A 10 7.45 20.50 -14.91
C LYS A 10 7.55 18.99 -15.15
N HIS A 11 8.56 18.54 -15.91
CA HIS A 11 8.80 17.12 -16.17
C HIS A 11 9.07 16.34 -14.86
N LYS A 12 9.90 16.88 -13.96
CA LYS A 12 10.17 16.25 -12.66
C LYS A 12 8.90 16.09 -11.81
N LEU A 13 7.99 17.08 -11.83
CA LEU A 13 6.69 16.97 -11.15
C LEU A 13 5.79 15.91 -11.79
N PHE A 14 5.76 15.84 -13.12
CA PHE A 14 4.99 14.83 -13.85
C PHE A 14 5.45 13.41 -13.52
N CYS A 15 6.76 13.13 -13.58
CA CYS A 15 7.27 11.79 -13.26
C CYS A 15 6.97 11.37 -11.81
N LYS A 16 6.99 12.33 -10.86
CA LYS A 16 6.56 12.06 -9.48
C LYS A 16 5.07 11.68 -9.39
N ARG A 17 4.21 12.30 -10.20
CA ARG A 17 2.77 11.96 -10.27
C ARG A 17 2.52 10.63 -10.96
N ALA A 18 3.22 10.36 -12.05
CA ALA A 18 3.11 9.10 -12.78
C ALA A 18 3.43 7.87 -11.90
N GLY A 19 4.30 8.03 -10.88
CA GLY A 19 4.57 6.96 -9.92
C GLY A 19 3.42 6.64 -8.95
N ILE A 20 2.54 7.61 -8.66
CA ILE A 20 1.42 7.44 -7.71
C ILE A 20 0.08 7.16 -8.39
N GLU A 21 -0.08 7.58 -9.65
CA GLU A 21 -1.28 7.36 -10.46
C GLU A 21 -1.75 5.90 -10.53
N PRO A 22 -0.87 4.89 -10.67
CA PRO A 22 -1.28 3.48 -10.65
C PRO A 22 -1.93 3.09 -9.33
N THR A 23 -1.36 3.55 -8.21
CA THR A 23 -1.88 3.24 -6.87
C THR A 23 -3.22 3.94 -6.64
N ILE A 24 -3.37 5.18 -7.12
CA ILE A 24 -4.64 5.92 -7.08
C ILE A 24 -5.71 5.23 -7.94
N GLY A 25 -5.34 4.72 -9.12
CA GLY A 25 -6.21 3.92 -9.98
C GLY A 25 -6.70 2.65 -9.29
N HIS A 26 -5.79 1.89 -8.67
CA HIS A 26 -6.13 0.72 -7.85
C HIS A 26 -7.06 1.08 -6.68
N LEU A 27 -6.76 2.16 -5.94
CA LEU A 27 -7.64 2.65 -4.87
C LEU A 27 -9.05 2.97 -5.39
N LYS A 28 -9.16 3.60 -6.56
CA LYS A 28 -10.44 3.99 -7.15
C LYS A 28 -11.28 2.80 -7.60
N SER A 29 -10.66 1.82 -8.24
CA SER A 29 -11.32 0.62 -8.78
C SER A 29 -11.56 -0.45 -7.71
N ASP A 30 -10.53 -0.82 -6.94
CA ASP A 30 -10.54 -1.96 -6.03
C ASP A 30 -11.20 -1.62 -4.68
N PHE A 31 -11.06 -0.38 -4.19
CA PHE A 31 -11.62 0.06 -2.90
C PHE A 31 -12.89 0.90 -3.07
N ARG A 32 -13.53 0.84 -4.24
CA ARG A 32 -14.83 1.48 -4.54
C ARG A 32 -14.88 2.98 -4.23
N LEU A 33 -13.73 3.66 -4.29
CA LEU A 33 -13.60 5.10 -4.02
C LEU A 33 -14.47 5.96 -4.95
N GLY A 34 -14.79 5.45 -6.14
CA GLY A 34 -15.68 6.09 -7.11
C GLY A 34 -17.19 5.93 -6.84
N ARG A 35 -17.61 5.17 -5.82
CA ARG A 35 -19.02 5.01 -5.43
C ARG A 35 -19.18 5.52 -4.01
N ASN A 36 -19.36 6.83 -3.88
CA ASN A 36 -19.59 7.42 -2.58
C ASN A 36 -21.09 7.36 -2.22
N PHE A 37 -21.41 6.68 -1.13
CA PHE A 37 -22.77 6.55 -0.61
C PHE A 37 -23.13 7.68 0.36
N TYR A 38 -22.12 8.45 0.80
CA TYR A 38 -22.28 9.57 1.72
C TYR A 38 -22.51 10.87 0.94
N LYS A 39 -23.39 11.73 1.45
CA LYS A 39 -23.80 12.96 0.77
C LYS A 39 -22.80 14.08 1.01
N GLY A 40 -22.31 14.69 -0.06
CA GLY A 40 -21.49 15.91 -0.04
C GLY A 40 -20.00 15.69 0.24
N VAL A 41 -19.25 16.81 0.24
CA VAL A 41 -17.78 16.85 0.30
C VAL A 41 -17.21 16.15 1.54
N PHE A 42 -17.91 16.25 2.68
CA PHE A 42 -17.49 15.56 3.91
C PHE A 42 -17.50 14.03 3.73
N GLY A 43 -18.54 13.50 3.08
CA GLY A 43 -18.64 12.08 2.76
C GLY A 43 -17.52 11.62 1.82
N ASP A 44 -17.15 12.44 0.83
CA ASP A 44 -16.06 12.13 -0.11
C ASP A 44 -14.72 11.97 0.62
N VAL A 45 -14.46 12.85 1.59
CA VAL A 45 -13.24 12.79 2.42
C VAL A 45 -13.22 11.53 3.28
N VAL A 46 -14.34 11.18 3.92
CA VAL A 46 -14.43 9.97 4.77
C VAL A 46 -14.23 8.70 3.95
N ASN A 47 -14.84 8.61 2.76
CA ASN A 47 -14.69 7.46 1.88
C ASN A 47 -13.24 7.29 1.38
N LEU A 48 -12.58 8.40 1.02
CA LEU A 48 -11.17 8.41 0.65
C LEU A 48 -10.27 7.93 1.81
N LEU A 49 -10.50 8.43 3.03
CA LEU A 49 -9.73 8.05 4.21
C LEU A 49 -9.91 6.56 4.54
N LEU A 50 -11.13 6.05 4.48
CA LEU A 50 -11.43 4.65 4.77
C LEU A 50 -10.81 3.72 3.71
N ALA A 51 -10.91 4.07 2.43
CA ALA A 51 -10.28 3.31 1.35
C ALA A 51 -8.74 3.29 1.48
N ALA A 52 -8.13 4.42 1.83
CA ALA A 52 -6.70 4.50 2.11
C ALA A 52 -6.30 3.66 3.34
N ALA A 53 -7.10 3.69 4.41
CA ALA A 53 -6.88 2.87 5.60
C ALA A 53 -6.95 1.37 5.27
N ALA A 54 -7.98 0.94 4.52
CA ALA A 54 -8.12 -0.45 4.09
C ALA A 54 -6.93 -0.92 3.24
N TYR A 55 -6.45 -0.08 2.32
CA TYR A 55 -5.25 -0.36 1.54
C TYR A 55 -4.00 -0.54 2.43
N ASN A 56 -3.82 0.33 3.42
CA ASN A 56 -2.71 0.24 4.37
C ASN A 56 -2.81 -1.02 5.25
N PHE A 57 -3.99 -1.35 5.76
CA PHE A 57 -4.21 -2.57 6.55
C PHE A 57 -3.94 -3.83 5.75
N LYS A 58 -4.33 -3.90 4.47
CA LYS A 58 -4.01 -5.05 3.60
C LYS A 58 -2.50 -5.27 3.46
N ARG A 59 -1.70 -4.19 3.40
CA ARG A 59 -0.23 -4.30 3.40
C ARG A 59 0.30 -4.73 4.76
N ALA A 60 -0.20 -4.13 5.84
CA ALA A 60 0.22 -4.47 7.20
C ALA A 60 -0.06 -5.94 7.54
N MET A 61 -1.25 -6.46 7.19
CA MET A 61 -1.61 -7.86 7.40
C MET A 61 -0.71 -8.83 6.64
N ARG A 62 -0.29 -8.50 5.40
CA ARG A 62 0.68 -9.34 4.67
C ARG A 62 2.04 -9.39 5.36
N VAL A 63 2.52 -8.27 5.87
CA VAL A 63 3.78 -8.23 6.62
C VAL A 63 3.65 -9.02 7.91
N LEU A 64 2.54 -8.85 8.64
CA LEU A 64 2.27 -9.61 9.86
C LEU A 64 2.23 -11.11 9.59
N TRP A 65 1.59 -11.54 8.51
CA TRP A 65 1.55 -12.95 8.11
C TRP A 65 2.95 -13.52 7.86
N LEU A 66 3.79 -12.82 7.11
CA LEU A 66 5.19 -13.22 6.88
C LEU A 66 6.00 -13.30 8.17
N LEU A 67 5.75 -12.40 9.13
CA LEU A 67 6.39 -12.44 10.44
C LEU A 67 5.94 -13.67 11.23
N VAL A 68 4.65 -14.00 11.22
CA VAL A 68 4.11 -15.20 11.88
C VAL A 68 4.68 -16.48 11.27
N GLU A 69 4.72 -16.58 9.94
CA GLU A 69 5.36 -17.71 9.25
C GLU A 69 6.83 -17.85 9.63
N LYS A 70 7.57 -16.74 9.67
CA LYS A 70 8.99 -16.74 10.04
C LYS A 70 9.18 -17.18 11.49
N ILE A 71 8.39 -16.66 12.42
CA ILE A 71 8.43 -17.06 13.84
C ILE A 71 8.09 -18.54 13.98
N CYS A 72 7.01 -19.01 13.35
CA CYS A 72 6.61 -20.42 13.35
C CYS A 72 7.71 -21.34 12.79
N GLY A 73 8.31 -20.96 11.65
CA GLY A 73 9.42 -21.70 11.05
C GLY A 73 10.66 -21.73 11.96
N THR A 74 11.03 -20.61 12.58
CA THR A 74 12.15 -20.59 13.54
C THR A 74 11.85 -21.44 14.78
N LEU A 75 10.63 -21.41 15.30
CA LEU A 75 10.22 -22.23 16.42
C LEU A 75 10.26 -23.71 16.06
N PHE A 76 9.75 -24.10 14.88
CA PHE A 76 9.80 -25.48 14.40
C PHE A 76 11.24 -25.98 14.23
N SER A 77 12.12 -25.19 13.61
CA SER A 77 13.54 -25.52 13.46
C SER A 77 14.31 -25.57 14.77
N CYS A 78 13.91 -24.80 15.79
CA CYS A 78 14.46 -24.90 17.15
C CYS A 78 13.83 -26.04 17.97
N ASN A 79 12.63 -26.52 17.59
CA ASN A 79 11.91 -27.58 18.29
C ASN A 79 12.26 -28.99 17.76
N ILE A 80 12.80 -29.12 16.54
CA ILE A 80 13.55 -30.31 16.11
C ILE A 80 14.81 -30.34 16.98
N PRO A 81 14.89 -31.19 18.02
CA PRO A 81 16.10 -31.28 18.81
C PRO A 81 17.19 -31.85 17.89
N GLN A 82 18.44 -31.53 18.16
CA GLN A 82 19.58 -32.25 17.62
C GLN A 82 19.57 -33.70 18.14
N MET A 83 18.62 -34.51 17.68
CA MET A 83 18.45 -35.92 17.99
C MET A 83 19.09 -36.76 16.88
N SER A 84 20.30 -36.37 16.46
CA SER A 84 21.14 -37.15 15.55
C SER A 84 22.61 -36.82 15.81
N THR A 85 23.01 -36.87 17.08
CA THR A 85 24.42 -36.98 17.48
C THR A 85 24.50 -37.98 18.63
N PHE A 86 24.42 -39.26 18.28
CA PHE A 86 25.09 -40.37 18.95
C PHE A 86 25.50 -41.38 17.87
#